data_AF-A0A1V5XXF0-F1
#
_entry.id   AF-A0A1V5XXF0-F1
#
_cell.length_a   1.000
_cell.length_b   1.000
_cell.length_c   1.000
_cell.angle_alpha   90.00
_cell.angle_beta   90.00
_cell.angle_gamma   90.00
#
_symmetry.space_group_name_H-M   'P 1'
#
loop_
_entity.id
_entity.type
_entity.pdbx_description
1 polymer ?
#
loop_
_entity_poly.entity_id
_entity_poly.type
_entity_poly.pdbx_seq_one_letter_code
_entity_poly.pdbx_strand_id
1 'polypeptide(L)'
;MKRVFPILCLAMAAVMLYGCGMIVNAMKMVREGPEVPPGSNPAQTVRPTEPEPKPEPETEPASQPAQELIPRTPKQAVFTGGTPMQENMSYTFHETTYTITTEFSDENGWPITRLLAEEENGWESAVTYDHESFVAAYYVETRNGPCIFLTTEFDKEPLKTTFILNASSLAEADAMGGIVYSIDGDVITILFEVNMLGTYPAIRDYIVGGDLTMQPVGDGLFYITKDKYYIPDDYYLVSAKNLQVQMYENGQYRDETLPAGTQLRVTATDGDSIVYFRTRDDREGIFPVVVERDYFKILIHGVPAEECFEELPYSG
;
A
#
# COMPACT_ATOMS: atom_id res chain seq x y z
N MET A 1 45.76 16.27 -38.18
CA MET A 1 44.68 17.23 -38.50
C MET A 1 43.46 16.83 -37.67
N LYS A 2 43.14 17.58 -36.60
CA LYS A 2 41.90 18.41 -36.43
C LYS A 2 40.60 17.59 -36.56
N ARG A 3 39.98 17.19 -35.42
CA ARG A 3 38.74 17.73 -34.78
C ARG A 3 37.49 17.60 -35.69
N VAL A 4 36.31 17.14 -35.26
CA VAL A 4 35.36 17.79 -34.32
C VAL A 4 34.21 16.79 -33.97
N PHE A 5 33.85 16.67 -32.69
CA PHE A 5 32.52 16.25 -32.18
C PHE A 5 31.58 17.48 -32.19
N PRO A 6 30.25 17.36 -32.38
CA PRO A 6 29.37 17.36 -31.19
C PRO A 6 27.99 16.66 -31.31
N ILE A 7 27.50 16.21 -30.15
CA ILE A 7 26.14 16.38 -29.58
C ILE A 7 24.92 15.93 -30.40
N LEU A 8 24.24 14.89 -29.93
CA LEU A 8 22.78 14.93 -29.71
C LEU A 8 22.43 14.20 -28.41
N CYS A 9 21.80 14.95 -27.51
CA CYS A 9 21.44 14.65 -26.14
C CYS A 9 19.91 14.53 -26.02
N LEU A 10 19.46 13.83 -24.98
CA LEU A 10 18.14 13.93 -24.33
C LEU A 10 16.89 13.58 -25.15
N ALA A 11 16.33 12.40 -24.89
CA ALA A 11 14.91 12.21 -24.55
C ALA A 11 14.67 10.75 -24.15
N MET A 12 14.43 10.51 -22.86
CA MET A 12 13.49 9.54 -22.26
C MET A 12 13.92 9.22 -20.82
N ALA A 13 13.78 10.23 -19.97
CA ALA A 13 13.60 10.08 -18.53
C ALA A 13 12.28 10.80 -18.22
N ALA A 14 11.16 10.06 -18.23
CA ALA A 14 9.85 10.48 -17.72
C ALA A 14 8.79 9.38 -17.98
N VAL A 15 8.86 8.25 -17.27
CA VAL A 15 7.66 7.47 -16.87
C VAL A 15 7.98 6.82 -15.51
N MET A 16 8.10 7.65 -14.49
CA MET A 16 7.85 7.23 -13.11
C MET A 16 6.83 8.23 -12.59
N LEU A 17 5.58 7.81 -12.47
CA LEU A 17 4.53 8.38 -11.62
C LEU A 17 3.21 7.63 -11.89
N TYR A 18 2.50 7.37 -10.78
CA TYR A 18 1.13 6.86 -10.58
C TYR A 18 1.00 5.37 -10.23
N GLY A 19 0.26 4.98 -9.18
CA GLY A 19 -0.67 5.75 -8.33
C GLY A 19 -0.54 5.38 -6.85
N CYS A 20 -0.25 6.33 -5.96
CA CYS A 20 -1.27 7.02 -5.16
C CYS A 20 -2.44 7.61 -5.95
N GLY A 21 -3.64 7.46 -5.38
CA GLY A 21 -4.92 7.81 -5.97
C GLY A 21 -5.11 9.28 -6.34
N MET A 22 -5.88 9.48 -7.40
CA MET A 22 -6.51 10.76 -7.73
C MET A 22 -8.01 10.53 -7.91
N ILE A 23 -8.75 11.09 -6.95
CA ILE A 23 -10.18 11.32 -7.01
C ILE A 23 -10.46 12.29 -8.18
N VAL A 24 -11.23 11.86 -9.18
CA VAL A 24 -11.85 12.77 -10.15
C VAL A 24 -13.32 12.96 -9.78
N ASN A 25 -13.59 14.06 -9.08
CA ASN A 25 -14.93 14.63 -8.92
C ASN A 25 -15.20 15.54 -10.12
N ALA A 26 -16.12 15.17 -11.02
CA ALA A 26 -16.59 16.05 -12.08
C ALA A 26 -18.06 16.43 -11.83
N MET A 27 -18.23 17.62 -11.28
CA MET A 27 -19.51 18.30 -11.06
C MET A 27 -20.21 18.65 -12.38
N LYS A 28 -21.53 18.53 -12.31
CA LYS A 28 -22.57 18.89 -13.26
C LYS A 28 -22.54 20.41 -13.56
N MET A 29 -22.31 20.81 -14.81
CA MET A 29 -22.51 22.20 -15.25
C MET A 29 -24.00 22.53 -15.34
N VAL A 30 -24.46 23.49 -14.52
CA VAL A 30 -25.70 24.23 -14.73
C VAL A 30 -25.33 25.61 -15.27
N ARG A 31 -25.96 25.97 -16.38
CA ARG A 31 -25.72 27.18 -17.17
C ARG A 31 -26.59 28.32 -16.62
N GLU A 32 -25.97 29.37 -16.09
CA GLU A 32 -26.65 30.62 -15.74
C GLU A 32 -26.85 31.53 -16.97
N GLY A 33 -28.01 32.20 -16.99
CA GLY A 33 -28.36 33.30 -17.88
C GLY A 33 -29.34 34.24 -17.15
N PRO A 34 -29.43 35.53 -17.54
CA PRO A 34 -29.35 36.65 -16.60
C PRO A 34 -30.69 37.23 -16.11
N GLU A 35 -30.58 37.99 -15.02
CA GLU A 35 -31.61 38.74 -14.27
C GLU A 35 -32.39 39.80 -15.07
N VAL A 36 -33.67 40.00 -14.72
CA VAL A 36 -34.41 41.27 -14.81
C VAL A 36 -35.45 41.35 -13.65
N PRO A 37 -35.54 42.45 -12.87
CA PRO A 37 -36.59 42.70 -11.85
C PRO A 37 -37.59 43.80 -12.33
N PRO A 38 -38.53 44.34 -11.50
CA PRO A 38 -39.33 43.79 -10.39
C PRO A 38 -40.85 43.98 -10.63
N GLY A 39 -41.72 43.31 -9.86
CA GLY A 39 -43.16 43.57 -9.95
C GLY A 39 -44.04 42.92 -8.89
N SER A 40 -44.47 43.73 -7.93
CA SER A 40 -45.76 43.70 -7.20
C SER A 40 -46.30 42.38 -6.60
N ASN A 41 -46.32 42.36 -5.26
CA ASN A 41 -47.21 41.54 -4.43
C ASN A 41 -48.70 41.81 -4.76
N PRO A 42 -49.59 40.82 -4.56
CA PRO A 42 -50.53 41.02 -3.45
C PRO A 42 -50.86 39.75 -2.64
N ALA A 43 -50.95 39.98 -1.33
CA ALA A 43 -51.86 39.40 -0.34
C ALA A 43 -52.30 37.93 -0.49
N GLN A 44 -51.83 37.08 0.43
CA GLN A 44 -52.59 35.91 0.86
C GLN A 44 -52.92 35.99 2.35
N THR A 45 -54.20 35.72 2.58
CA THR A 45 -55.00 35.83 3.79
C THR A 45 -54.58 34.79 4.82
N VAL A 46 -54.28 35.25 6.04
CA VAL A 46 -54.08 34.40 7.22
C VAL A 46 -55.40 33.70 7.59
N ARG A 47 -55.40 32.36 7.64
CA ARG A 47 -56.46 31.58 8.30
C ARG A 47 -56.06 31.28 9.75
N PRO A 48 -57.02 31.24 10.70
CA PRO A 48 -56.71 31.09 12.13
C PRO A 48 -56.31 29.65 12.48
N THR A 49 -55.27 29.54 13.31
CA THR A 49 -54.80 28.29 13.92
C THR A 49 -55.80 27.77 14.94
N GLU A 50 -56.20 26.51 14.80
CA GLU A 50 -56.96 25.74 15.79
C GLU A 50 -56.02 25.28 16.93
N PRO A 51 -56.44 25.29 18.20
CA PRO A 51 -55.56 24.98 19.32
C PRO A 51 -55.34 23.46 19.46
N GLU A 52 -54.07 23.05 19.57
CA GLU A 52 -53.68 21.66 19.80
C GLU A 52 -54.23 21.10 21.13
N PRO A 53 -54.66 19.82 21.16
CA PRO A 53 -55.11 19.17 22.39
C PRO A 53 -53.92 18.76 23.27
N LYS A 54 -54.10 18.97 24.57
CA LYS A 54 -53.16 18.66 25.65
C LYS A 54 -52.95 17.13 25.74
N PRO A 55 -51.71 16.62 25.83
CA PRO A 55 -51.49 15.18 25.90
C PRO A 55 -51.89 14.62 27.28
N GLU A 56 -52.63 13.51 27.26
CA GLU A 56 -52.92 12.66 28.42
C GLU A 56 -51.66 11.90 28.86
N PRO A 57 -51.52 11.56 30.16
CA PRO A 57 -50.34 10.86 30.68
C PRO A 57 -50.34 9.39 30.23
N GLU A 58 -49.33 9.01 29.45
CA GLU A 58 -49.09 7.61 29.10
C GLU A 58 -48.65 6.79 30.32
N THR A 59 -49.37 5.69 30.53
CA THR A 59 -49.06 4.63 31.50
C THR A 59 -47.77 3.92 31.10
N GLU A 60 -46.79 3.84 32.00
CA GLU A 60 -45.53 3.12 31.81
C GLU A 60 -45.77 1.65 31.39
N PRO A 61 -45.15 1.15 30.30
CA PRO A 61 -45.15 -0.28 30.00
C PRO A 61 -44.25 -1.02 30.98
N ALA A 62 -44.77 -2.12 31.55
CA ALA A 62 -44.02 -3.04 32.38
C ALA A 62 -42.72 -3.50 31.67
N SER A 63 -41.60 -3.33 32.36
CA SER A 63 -40.26 -3.67 31.92
C SER A 63 -40.19 -5.12 31.44
N GLN A 64 -39.98 -5.31 30.14
CA GLN A 64 -39.54 -6.60 29.61
C GLN A 64 -38.14 -6.91 30.18
N PRO A 65 -37.85 -8.16 30.59
CA PRO A 65 -36.52 -8.51 31.05
C PRO A 65 -35.52 -8.24 29.91
N ALA A 66 -34.46 -7.50 30.24
CA ALA A 66 -33.38 -7.18 29.31
C ALA A 66 -32.92 -8.47 28.64
N GLN A 67 -33.15 -8.58 27.33
CA GLN A 67 -32.45 -9.57 26.53
C GLN A 67 -30.97 -9.24 26.66
N GLU A 68 -30.23 -10.15 27.27
CA GLU A 68 -28.78 -10.13 27.32
C GLU A 68 -28.31 -9.97 25.87
N LEU A 69 -27.80 -8.78 25.54
CA LEU A 69 -27.08 -8.51 24.30
C LEU A 69 -25.82 -9.37 24.36
N ILE A 70 -25.96 -10.64 24.01
CA ILE A 70 -24.83 -11.47 23.64
C ILE A 70 -24.19 -10.70 22.49
N PRO A 71 -22.95 -10.21 22.64
CA PRO A 71 -22.24 -9.65 21.51
C PRO A 71 -22.24 -10.76 20.46
N ARG A 72 -22.95 -10.53 19.35
CA ARG A 72 -22.74 -11.36 18.17
C ARG A 72 -21.33 -11.02 17.73
N THR A 73 -20.34 -11.74 18.26
CA THR A 73 -19.03 -11.85 17.63
C THR A 73 -19.34 -12.16 16.18
N PRO A 74 -19.04 -11.25 15.23
CA PRO A 74 -19.18 -11.57 13.82
C PRO A 74 -18.45 -12.89 13.62
N LYS A 75 -19.12 -13.87 12.99
CA LYS A 75 -18.48 -15.12 12.61
C LYS A 75 -17.16 -14.76 11.95
N GLN A 76 -16.07 -15.17 12.59
CA GLN A 76 -14.71 -15.08 12.07
C GLN A 76 -14.75 -15.50 10.61
N ALA A 77 -14.28 -14.65 9.69
CA ALA A 77 -14.17 -15.01 8.29
C ALA A 77 -13.30 -16.26 8.21
N VAL A 78 -13.84 -17.33 7.63
CA VAL A 78 -13.10 -18.57 7.40
C VAL A 78 -12.27 -18.33 6.14
N PHE A 79 -11.04 -17.86 6.31
CA PHE A 79 -10.08 -17.73 5.22
C PHE A 79 -9.72 -19.12 4.68
N THR A 80 -9.87 -19.34 3.38
CA THR A 80 -9.28 -20.46 2.64
C THR A 80 -7.84 -20.17 2.19
N GLY A 81 -7.31 -18.99 2.50
CA GLY A 81 -6.02 -18.49 2.01
C GLY A 81 -4.82 -18.99 2.81
N GLY A 82 -4.43 -20.26 2.60
CA GLY A 82 -3.10 -20.74 2.98
C GLY A 82 -2.28 -21.25 1.80
N THR A 83 -2.92 -21.52 0.66
CA THR A 83 -2.27 -22.08 -0.53
C THR A 83 -2.43 -21.13 -1.70
N PRO A 84 -1.33 -20.65 -2.31
CA PRO A 84 -1.41 -19.81 -3.49
C PRO A 84 -2.08 -20.56 -4.64
N MET A 85 -2.84 -19.82 -5.45
CA MET A 85 -3.27 -20.29 -6.75
C MET A 85 -2.04 -20.53 -7.62
N GLN A 86 -2.05 -21.64 -8.36
CA GLN A 86 -1.00 -22.00 -9.29
C GLN A 86 -1.36 -21.57 -10.70
N GLU A 87 -0.35 -21.24 -11.47
CA GLU A 87 -0.50 -20.97 -12.89
C GLU A 87 -1.01 -22.22 -13.64
N ASN A 88 -1.76 -21.99 -14.72
CA ASN A 88 -2.33 -23.00 -15.60
C ASN A 88 -3.25 -24.01 -14.88
N MET A 89 -3.76 -23.63 -13.71
CA MET A 89 -4.76 -24.37 -12.95
C MET A 89 -6.01 -23.52 -12.76
N SER A 90 -7.17 -24.17 -12.86
CA SER A 90 -8.46 -23.54 -12.61
C SER A 90 -8.87 -23.68 -11.15
N TYR A 91 -9.32 -22.58 -10.56
CA TYR A 91 -9.80 -22.51 -9.19
C TYR A 91 -11.21 -21.91 -9.18
N THR A 92 -12.19 -22.68 -8.71
CA THR A 92 -13.56 -22.20 -8.60
C THR A 92 -13.82 -21.72 -7.18
N PHE A 93 -14.22 -20.47 -7.04
CA PHE A 93 -14.69 -19.87 -5.80
C PHE A 93 -16.12 -19.37 -6.04
N HIS A 94 -17.07 -19.87 -5.25
CA HIS A 94 -18.50 -19.69 -5.49
C HIS A 94 -18.88 -20.13 -6.91
N GLU A 95 -19.40 -19.22 -7.74
CA GLU A 95 -19.89 -19.46 -9.10
C GLU A 95 -18.90 -18.95 -10.18
N THR A 96 -17.67 -18.57 -9.79
CA THR A 96 -16.65 -18.03 -10.69
C THR A 96 -15.41 -18.92 -10.68
N THR A 97 -14.96 -19.31 -11.87
CA THR A 97 -13.73 -20.06 -12.08
C THR A 97 -12.63 -19.13 -12.54
N TYR A 98 -11.51 -19.13 -11.82
CA TYR A 98 -10.35 -18.31 -12.13
C TYR A 98 -9.22 -19.17 -12.68
N THR A 99 -8.57 -18.69 -13.74
CA THR A 99 -7.39 -19.33 -14.32
C THR A 99 -6.34 -18.28 -14.59
N ILE A 100 -5.08 -18.55 -14.21
CA ILE A 100 -3.94 -17.66 -14.44
C ILE A 100 -3.04 -18.32 -15.47
N THR A 101 -2.57 -17.55 -16.46
CA THR A 101 -1.69 -18.04 -17.52
C THR A 101 -0.62 -17.00 -17.82
N THR A 102 0.65 -17.40 -17.93
CA THR A 102 1.69 -16.59 -18.58
C THR A 102 1.94 -17.14 -19.97
N GLU A 103 1.76 -16.29 -20.98
CA GLU A 103 2.14 -16.57 -22.35
C GLU A 103 3.34 -15.71 -22.73
N PHE A 104 4.11 -16.11 -23.73
CA PHE A 104 5.20 -15.30 -24.26
C PHE A 104 4.76 -14.71 -25.60
N SER A 105 4.82 -13.39 -25.73
CA SER A 105 4.49 -12.69 -26.96
C SER A 105 5.37 -13.17 -28.12
N ASP A 106 4.74 -13.56 -29.24
CA ASP A 106 5.42 -14.01 -30.45
C ASP A 106 6.33 -12.93 -31.07
N GLU A 107 6.02 -11.65 -30.86
CA GLU A 107 6.73 -10.54 -31.53
C GLU A 107 8.06 -10.21 -30.86
N ASN A 108 8.12 -10.33 -29.53
CA ASN A 108 9.21 -9.79 -28.74
C ASN A 108 9.68 -10.73 -27.61
N GLY A 109 9.00 -11.88 -27.42
CA GLY A 109 9.34 -12.90 -26.43
C GLY A 109 9.08 -12.50 -24.99
N TRP A 110 8.28 -11.46 -24.75
CA TRP A 110 8.01 -10.96 -23.40
C TRP A 110 6.86 -11.74 -22.75
N PRO A 111 6.95 -12.03 -21.45
CA PRO A 111 5.87 -12.66 -20.72
C PRO A 111 4.64 -11.74 -20.66
N ILE A 112 3.46 -12.33 -20.73
CA ILE A 112 2.17 -11.68 -20.57
C ILE A 112 1.40 -12.53 -19.56
N THR A 113 1.21 -12.02 -18.35
CA THR A 113 0.39 -12.67 -17.33
C THR A 113 -1.06 -12.27 -17.52
N ARG A 114 -1.96 -13.25 -17.61
CA ARG A 114 -3.39 -13.05 -17.74
C ARG A 114 -4.12 -13.77 -16.61
N LEU A 115 -5.04 -13.08 -15.95
CA LEU A 115 -6.02 -13.67 -15.04
C LEU A 115 -7.39 -13.64 -15.72
N LEU A 116 -7.96 -14.82 -15.91
CA LEU A 116 -9.29 -15.06 -16.46
C LEU A 116 -10.26 -15.38 -15.32
N ALA A 117 -11.48 -14.84 -15.40
CA ALA A 117 -12.61 -15.19 -14.55
C ALA A 117 -13.80 -15.58 -15.43
N GLU A 118 -14.30 -16.80 -15.25
CA GLU A 118 -15.43 -17.37 -15.99
C GLU A 118 -16.57 -17.65 -15.02
N GLU A 119 -17.71 -16.99 -15.19
CA GLU A 119 -18.94 -17.26 -14.42
C GLU A 119 -19.71 -18.46 -15.00
N GLU A 120 -20.50 -19.17 -14.18
CA GLU A 120 -21.33 -20.30 -14.65
C GLU A 120 -22.29 -19.95 -15.79
N ASN A 121 -22.69 -18.68 -15.89
CA ASN A 121 -23.55 -18.16 -16.96
C ASN A 121 -22.81 -17.98 -18.31
N GLY A 122 -21.50 -18.25 -18.35
CA GLY A 122 -20.62 -18.10 -19.51
C GLY A 122 -20.08 -16.68 -19.72
N TRP A 123 -20.27 -15.77 -18.76
CA TRP A 123 -19.65 -14.45 -18.80
C TRP A 123 -18.18 -14.56 -18.42
N GLU A 124 -17.32 -13.93 -19.22
CA GLU A 124 -15.88 -13.95 -19.05
C GLU A 124 -15.35 -12.54 -18.83
N SER A 125 -14.48 -12.40 -17.84
CA SER A 125 -13.68 -11.20 -17.59
C SER A 125 -12.20 -11.58 -17.59
N ALA A 126 -11.34 -10.66 -18.01
CA ALA A 126 -9.90 -10.86 -17.94
C ALA A 126 -9.17 -9.57 -17.62
N VAL A 127 -8.06 -9.70 -16.90
CA VAL A 127 -7.04 -8.66 -16.77
C VAL A 127 -5.71 -9.21 -17.29
N THR A 128 -4.93 -8.34 -17.93
CA THR A 128 -3.67 -8.69 -18.58
C THR A 128 -2.59 -7.72 -18.14
N TYR A 129 -1.42 -8.28 -17.82
CA TYR A 129 -0.21 -7.56 -17.44
C TYR A 129 0.90 -7.91 -18.43
N ASP A 130 1.21 -6.95 -19.30
CA ASP A 130 2.24 -7.10 -20.34
C ASP A 130 3.65 -6.97 -19.75
N HIS A 131 4.60 -7.74 -20.26
CA HIS A 131 6.00 -7.76 -19.81
C HIS A 131 6.21 -8.27 -18.37
N GLU A 132 5.21 -8.93 -17.82
CA GLU A 132 5.16 -9.36 -16.44
C GLU A 132 4.98 -10.89 -16.35
N SER A 133 5.86 -11.55 -15.61
CA SER A 133 5.78 -12.98 -15.31
C SER A 133 4.97 -13.22 -14.04
N PHE A 134 4.18 -14.28 -14.02
CA PHE A 134 3.46 -14.71 -12.82
C PHE A 134 4.42 -15.12 -11.69
N VAL A 135 4.15 -14.65 -10.47
CA VAL A 135 4.88 -15.04 -9.25
C VAL A 135 3.97 -15.81 -8.29
N ALA A 136 2.84 -15.22 -7.91
CA ALA A 136 1.90 -15.82 -6.97
C ALA A 136 0.51 -15.20 -7.13
N ALA A 137 -0.53 -15.92 -6.72
CA ALA A 137 -1.85 -15.35 -6.55
C ALA A 137 -2.62 -15.94 -5.39
N TYR A 138 -3.52 -15.14 -4.80
CA TYR A 138 -4.34 -15.54 -3.67
C TYR A 138 -5.75 -15.00 -3.85
N TYR A 139 -6.74 -15.87 -3.70
CA TYR A 139 -8.13 -15.47 -3.51
C TYR A 139 -8.38 -15.23 -2.02
N VAL A 140 -8.91 -14.05 -1.70
CA VAL A 140 -9.04 -13.59 -0.32
C VAL A 140 -10.44 -13.05 -0.07
N GLU A 141 -11.13 -13.66 0.89
CA GLU A 141 -12.43 -13.19 1.37
C GLU A 141 -12.23 -12.12 2.43
N THR A 142 -12.51 -10.86 2.09
CA THR A 142 -12.43 -9.75 3.05
C THR A 142 -13.82 -9.37 3.55
N ARG A 143 -13.88 -8.54 4.60
CA ARG A 143 -15.15 -7.98 5.09
C ARG A 143 -15.88 -7.13 4.04
N ASN A 144 -15.14 -6.62 3.05
CA ASN A 144 -15.64 -5.70 2.01
C ASN A 144 -15.91 -6.42 0.68
N GLY A 145 -15.77 -7.74 0.65
CA GLY A 145 -15.95 -8.58 -0.52
C GLY A 145 -14.68 -9.35 -0.89
N PRO A 146 -14.80 -10.32 -1.81
CA PRO A 146 -13.67 -11.10 -2.26
C PRO A 146 -12.74 -10.27 -3.16
N CYS A 147 -11.45 -10.45 -2.96
CA CYS A 147 -10.41 -9.88 -3.82
C CYS A 147 -9.39 -10.93 -4.23
N ILE A 148 -8.64 -10.62 -5.28
CA ILE A 148 -7.50 -11.40 -5.72
C ILE A 148 -6.24 -10.56 -5.55
N PHE A 149 -5.26 -11.11 -4.85
CA PHE A 149 -3.91 -10.59 -4.84
C PHE A 149 -3.15 -11.31 -5.95
N LEU A 150 -2.72 -10.60 -6.98
CA LEU A 150 -1.92 -11.13 -8.07
C LEU A 150 -0.54 -10.49 -8.02
N THR A 151 0.48 -11.30 -7.75
CA THR A 151 1.88 -10.86 -7.76
C THR A 151 2.52 -11.25 -9.09
N THR A 152 3.15 -10.28 -9.71
CA THR A 152 3.94 -10.43 -10.94
C THR A 152 5.36 -9.89 -10.76
N GLU A 153 6.26 -10.24 -11.67
CA GLU A 153 7.62 -9.71 -11.75
C GLU A 153 7.90 -9.18 -13.16
N PHE A 154 8.43 -7.96 -13.24
CA PHE A 154 8.82 -7.37 -14.52
C PHE A 154 10.12 -8.00 -15.02
N ASP A 155 10.16 -8.46 -16.27
CA ASP A 155 11.30 -9.27 -16.74
C ASP A 155 12.66 -8.52 -16.80
N LYS A 156 12.65 -7.17 -16.87
CA LYS A 156 13.90 -6.39 -16.92
C LYS A 156 14.42 -5.89 -15.58
N GLU A 157 13.58 -5.87 -14.56
CA GLU A 157 13.92 -5.36 -13.23
C GLU A 157 13.23 -6.27 -12.22
N PRO A 158 13.91 -6.79 -11.18
CA PRO A 158 13.32 -7.72 -10.20
C PRO A 158 12.28 -7.05 -9.28
N LEU A 159 11.61 -6.01 -9.78
CA LEU A 159 10.46 -5.36 -9.20
C LEU A 159 9.28 -6.31 -9.28
N LYS A 160 8.93 -6.84 -8.12
CA LYS A 160 7.70 -7.57 -7.92
C LYS A 160 6.60 -6.59 -7.55
N THR A 161 5.46 -6.71 -8.19
CA THR A 161 4.28 -5.89 -7.92
C THR A 161 3.13 -6.82 -7.55
N THR A 162 2.42 -6.49 -6.49
CA THR A 162 1.18 -7.15 -6.10
C THR A 162 0.01 -6.23 -6.41
N PHE A 163 -0.85 -6.67 -7.33
CA PHE A 163 -2.11 -6.04 -7.68
C PHE A 163 -3.24 -6.58 -6.81
N ILE A 164 -4.13 -5.69 -6.38
CA ILE A 164 -5.32 -6.02 -5.60
C ILE A 164 -6.53 -5.80 -6.48
N LEU A 165 -7.16 -6.90 -6.87
CA LEU A 165 -8.27 -6.93 -7.81
C LEU A 165 -9.57 -7.21 -7.09
N ASN A 166 -10.65 -6.51 -7.44
CA ASN A 166 -11.99 -6.97 -7.10
C ASN A 166 -12.24 -8.32 -7.77
N ALA A 167 -12.55 -9.37 -7.00
CA ALA A 167 -12.65 -10.71 -7.58
C ALA A 167 -13.84 -10.84 -8.55
N SER A 168 -14.92 -10.09 -8.33
CA SER A 168 -16.12 -10.16 -9.17
C SER A 168 -15.98 -9.41 -10.49
N SER A 169 -15.23 -8.29 -10.54
CA SER A 169 -15.11 -7.48 -11.75
C SER A 169 -13.72 -7.52 -12.39
N LEU A 170 -12.73 -8.12 -11.72
CA LEU A 170 -11.30 -8.02 -12.01
C LEU A 170 -10.79 -6.58 -12.14
N ALA A 171 -11.52 -5.60 -11.60
CA ALA A 171 -11.07 -4.21 -11.60
C ALA A 171 -9.94 -4.08 -10.57
N GLU A 172 -8.83 -3.49 -11.01
CA GLU A 172 -7.75 -3.10 -10.10
C GLU A 172 -8.24 -2.02 -9.14
N ALA A 173 -8.14 -2.32 -7.86
CA ALA A 173 -8.47 -1.40 -6.79
C ALA A 173 -7.21 -0.71 -6.24
N ASP A 174 -6.08 -1.43 -6.23
CA ASP A 174 -4.81 -0.95 -5.70
C ASP A 174 -3.64 -1.78 -6.26
N ALA A 175 -2.43 -1.26 -6.15
CA ALA A 175 -1.20 -1.92 -6.55
C ALA A 175 -0.03 -1.47 -5.67
N MET A 176 0.84 -2.40 -5.30
CA MET A 176 2.03 -2.07 -4.52
C MET A 176 3.22 -2.94 -4.86
N GLY A 177 4.42 -2.42 -4.63
CA GLY A 177 5.62 -3.25 -4.70
C GLY A 177 5.59 -4.41 -3.70
N GLY A 178 6.40 -5.42 -3.95
CA GLY A 178 6.56 -6.57 -3.06
C GLY A 178 5.61 -7.73 -3.36
N ILE A 179 5.68 -8.75 -2.51
CA ILE A 179 4.95 -10.01 -2.63
C ILE A 179 4.15 -10.30 -1.37
N VAL A 180 3.03 -11.01 -1.51
CA VAL A 180 2.32 -11.54 -0.34
C VAL A 180 3.22 -12.53 0.41
N TYR A 181 3.57 -12.18 1.65
CA TYR A 181 4.41 -13.01 2.52
C TYR A 181 3.55 -13.95 3.37
N SER A 182 2.47 -13.43 3.95
CA SER A 182 1.53 -14.21 4.75
C SER A 182 0.15 -13.55 4.78
N ILE A 183 -0.85 -14.39 5.06
CA ILE A 183 -2.24 -14.00 5.27
C ILE A 183 -2.64 -14.62 6.62
N ASP A 184 -2.99 -13.79 7.60
CA ASP A 184 -3.46 -14.25 8.92
C ASP A 184 -4.72 -13.48 9.33
N GLY A 185 -5.87 -14.13 9.18
CA GLY A 185 -7.16 -13.46 9.30
C GLY A 185 -7.24 -12.26 8.35
N ASP A 186 -7.71 -11.11 8.86
CA ASP A 186 -7.85 -9.88 8.06
C ASP A 186 -6.51 -9.17 7.77
N VAL A 187 -5.37 -9.69 8.24
CA VAL A 187 -4.05 -9.08 8.07
C VAL A 187 -3.30 -9.73 6.91
N ILE A 188 -2.85 -8.90 5.98
CA ILE A 188 -2.01 -9.27 4.85
C ILE A 188 -0.62 -8.69 5.10
N THR A 189 0.39 -9.55 5.21
CA THR A 189 1.78 -9.13 5.31
C THR A 189 2.40 -9.16 3.93
N ILE A 190 2.97 -8.04 3.50
CA ILE A 190 3.70 -7.93 2.23
C ILE A 190 5.19 -7.83 2.53
N LEU A 191 5.99 -8.62 1.81
CA LEU A 191 7.45 -8.56 1.80
C LEU A 191 7.92 -7.63 0.68
N PHE A 192 8.76 -6.67 1.03
CA PHE A 192 9.33 -5.65 0.17
C PHE A 192 10.85 -5.74 0.14
N GLU A 193 11.45 -5.23 -0.93
CA GLU A 193 12.83 -4.78 -0.94
C GLU A 193 12.84 -3.26 -0.74
N VAL A 194 13.29 -2.81 0.44
CA VAL A 194 13.31 -1.39 0.81
C VAL A 194 14.71 -0.84 0.67
N ASN A 195 14.84 0.21 -0.15
CA ASN A 195 16.10 0.92 -0.39
C ASN A 195 16.24 2.08 0.59
N MET A 196 16.84 1.81 1.76
CA MET A 196 17.03 2.79 2.81
C MET A 196 18.35 2.55 3.56
N LEU A 197 19.42 3.26 3.13
CA LEU A 197 20.82 3.06 3.57
C LEU A 197 21.36 1.66 3.24
N GLY A 198 20.99 1.15 2.08
CA GLY A 198 21.17 -0.23 1.65
C GLY A 198 19.85 -0.80 1.15
N THR A 199 19.88 -2.04 0.65
CA THR A 199 18.67 -2.76 0.20
C THR A 199 18.34 -3.85 1.20
N TYR A 200 17.17 -3.74 1.82
CA TYR A 200 16.77 -4.61 2.92
C TYR A 200 15.45 -5.33 2.61
N PRO A 201 15.33 -6.63 2.94
CA PRO A 201 14.04 -7.31 2.95
C PRO A 201 13.24 -6.80 4.15
N ALA A 202 12.07 -6.25 3.91
CA ALA A 202 11.24 -5.68 4.95
C ALA A 202 9.79 -6.14 4.81
N ILE A 203 9.12 -6.36 5.94
CA ILE A 203 7.69 -6.66 5.95
C ILE A 203 6.89 -5.45 6.42
N ARG A 204 5.67 -5.36 5.93
CA ARG A 204 4.65 -4.46 6.50
C ARG A 204 3.29 -5.13 6.43
N ASP A 205 2.54 -4.95 7.50
CA ASP A 205 1.19 -5.50 7.65
C ASP A 205 0.16 -4.51 7.15
N TYR A 206 -0.89 -5.05 6.52
CA TYR A 206 -2.00 -4.28 5.96
C TYR A 206 -3.33 -4.93 6.30
N ILE A 207 -4.37 -4.10 6.29
CA ILE A 207 -5.77 -4.52 6.18
C ILE A 207 -6.35 -4.01 4.87
N VAL A 208 -7.31 -4.75 4.31
CA VAL A 208 -8.02 -4.34 3.10
C VAL A 208 -9.18 -3.40 3.46
N GLY A 209 -9.13 -2.17 2.95
CA GLY A 209 -10.14 -1.13 3.12
C GLY A 209 -11.46 -1.43 2.42
N GLY A 210 -12.47 -0.59 2.68
CA GLY A 210 -13.82 -0.70 2.11
C GLY A 210 -13.86 -0.66 0.58
N ASP A 211 -12.92 0.07 -0.01
CA ASP A 211 -12.69 0.25 -1.43
C ASP A 211 -11.63 -0.73 -1.98
N LEU A 212 -11.26 -1.74 -1.20
CA LEU A 212 -10.19 -2.70 -1.47
C LEU A 212 -8.78 -2.10 -1.52
N THR A 213 -8.59 -0.84 -1.10
CA THR A 213 -7.24 -0.27 -0.94
C THR A 213 -6.54 -0.85 0.28
N MET A 214 -5.22 -0.99 0.20
CA MET A 214 -4.42 -1.57 1.26
C MET A 214 -4.00 -0.49 2.27
N GLN A 215 -4.38 -0.68 3.53
CA GLN A 215 -4.12 0.27 4.59
C GLN A 215 -3.09 -0.30 5.57
N PRO A 216 -1.94 0.37 5.79
CA PRO A 216 -0.95 -0.10 6.75
C PRO A 216 -1.52 -0.22 8.16
N VAL A 217 -1.14 -1.28 8.87
CA VAL A 217 -1.50 -1.51 10.26
C VAL A 217 -0.50 -0.83 11.19
N GLY A 218 -0.97 -0.34 12.34
CA GLY A 218 -0.10 0.17 13.40
C GLY A 218 0.57 1.50 13.01
N ASP A 219 1.89 1.54 13.13
CA ASP A 219 2.71 2.72 12.80
C ASP A 219 3.03 2.85 11.30
N GLY A 220 2.63 1.86 10.48
CA GLY A 220 2.82 1.88 9.03
C GLY A 220 4.28 1.74 8.59
N LEU A 221 5.18 1.32 9.48
CA LEU A 221 6.59 1.16 9.18
C LEU A 221 6.86 -0.13 8.40
N PHE A 222 7.89 -0.09 7.57
CA PHE A 222 8.54 -1.28 7.04
C PHE A 222 9.50 -1.81 8.09
N TYR A 223 9.28 -3.03 8.55
CA TYR A 223 10.14 -3.70 9.52
C TYR A 223 11.17 -4.56 8.82
N ILE A 224 12.44 -4.25 9.03
CA ILE A 224 13.54 -5.00 8.40
C ILE A 224 13.57 -6.41 8.97
N THR A 225 13.44 -7.39 8.08
CA THR A 225 13.54 -8.80 8.42
C THR A 225 14.98 -9.26 8.32
N LYS A 226 15.32 -10.27 9.12
CA LYS A 226 16.59 -10.97 8.98
C LYS A 226 16.45 -11.98 7.87
N ASP A 227 17.21 -11.78 6.80
CA ASP A 227 17.33 -12.77 5.74
C ASP A 227 18.79 -12.90 5.32
N LYS A 228 19.34 -14.09 5.53
CA LYS A 228 20.74 -14.43 5.22
C LYS A 228 21.10 -14.27 3.73
N TYR A 229 20.11 -14.26 2.83
CA TYR A 229 20.31 -14.12 1.38
C TYR A 229 20.49 -12.65 0.98
N TYR A 230 19.92 -11.71 1.74
CA TYR A 230 20.07 -10.29 1.49
C TYR A 230 21.21 -9.70 2.32
N ILE A 231 21.20 -9.91 3.65
CA ILE A 231 22.17 -9.31 4.56
C ILE A 231 22.51 -10.32 5.67
N PRO A 232 23.82 -10.58 5.94
CA PRO A 232 24.21 -11.43 7.05
C PRO A 232 23.60 -11.00 8.39
N ASP A 233 23.22 -11.97 9.23
CA ASP A 233 22.58 -11.71 10.53
C ASP A 233 23.39 -10.80 11.48
N ASP A 234 24.70 -10.75 11.28
CA ASP A 234 25.68 -9.97 12.04
C ASP A 234 26.20 -8.73 11.29
N TYR A 235 25.55 -8.33 10.21
CA TYR A 235 25.90 -7.12 9.48
C TYR A 235 25.47 -5.85 10.25
N TYR A 236 26.41 -4.91 10.39
CA TYR A 236 26.17 -3.59 10.95
C TYR A 236 26.77 -2.54 10.01
N LEU A 237 26.01 -1.48 9.78
CA LEU A 237 26.54 -0.24 9.22
C LEU A 237 27.53 0.35 10.21
N VAL A 238 28.74 0.69 9.75
CA VAL A 238 29.75 1.35 10.57
C VAL A 238 29.80 2.81 10.19
N SER A 239 29.52 3.72 11.13
CA SER A 239 29.51 5.16 10.85
C SER A 239 30.93 5.65 10.57
N ALA A 240 31.18 6.25 9.41
CA ALA A 240 32.47 6.86 9.06
C ALA A 240 32.67 8.25 9.69
N LYS A 241 31.59 8.87 10.17
CA LYS A 241 31.55 10.19 10.79
C LYS A 241 30.72 10.16 12.08
N ASN A 242 30.83 11.21 12.89
CA ASN A 242 29.90 11.39 14.01
C ASN A 242 28.49 11.62 13.46
N LEU A 243 27.51 10.88 13.99
CA LEU A 243 26.12 10.96 13.54
C LEU A 243 25.26 11.66 14.60
N GLN A 244 24.50 12.66 14.17
CA GLN A 244 23.45 13.26 15.00
C GLN A 244 22.19 12.40 14.88
N VAL A 245 21.75 11.83 16.00
CA VAL A 245 20.62 10.90 16.08
C VAL A 245 19.71 11.27 17.24
N GLN A 246 18.56 10.61 17.34
CA GLN A 246 17.74 10.64 18.54
C GLN A 246 17.67 9.23 19.14
N MET A 247 18.17 9.05 20.35
CA MET A 247 18.14 7.77 21.06
C MET A 247 16.85 7.67 21.86
N TYR A 248 16.26 6.47 21.89
CA TYR A 248 15.08 6.18 22.69
C TYR A 248 15.47 5.84 24.13
N GLU A 249 15.13 6.72 25.08
CA GLU A 249 15.44 6.56 26.49
C GLU A 249 14.24 6.93 27.36
N ASN A 250 13.87 6.04 28.29
CA ASN A 250 12.78 6.27 29.25
C ASN A 250 11.44 6.68 28.59
N GLY A 251 11.11 6.11 27.43
CA GLY A 251 9.85 6.36 26.74
C GLY A 251 9.86 7.56 25.79
N GLN A 252 11.01 8.21 25.57
CA GLN A 252 11.12 9.40 24.72
C GLN A 252 12.40 9.40 23.88
N TYR A 253 12.34 10.02 22.71
CA TYR A 253 13.52 10.27 21.88
C TYR A 253 14.28 11.52 22.36
N ARG A 254 15.60 11.43 22.46
CA ARG A 254 16.50 12.51 22.86
C ARG A 254 17.70 12.60 21.94
N ASP A 255 18.08 13.83 21.58
CA ASP A 255 19.22 14.06 20.70
C ASP A 255 20.53 13.55 21.34
N GLU A 256 21.31 12.80 20.57
CA GLU A 256 22.65 12.32 20.92
C GLU A 256 23.56 12.40 19.70
N THR A 257 24.87 12.57 19.94
CA THR A 257 25.88 12.40 18.89
C THR A 257 26.58 11.07 19.06
N LEU A 258 26.34 10.13 18.15
CA LEU A 258 27.09 8.88 18.09
C LEU A 258 28.47 9.13 17.47
N PRO A 259 29.56 8.65 18.07
CA PRO A 259 30.90 8.84 17.50
C PRO A 259 31.10 8.01 16.23
N ALA A 260 32.01 8.45 15.36
CA ALA A 260 32.50 7.62 14.26
C ALA A 260 32.99 6.25 14.78
N GLY A 261 32.83 5.20 13.97
CA GLY A 261 33.03 3.80 14.34
C GLY A 261 31.84 3.14 15.06
N THR A 262 30.74 3.86 15.31
CA THR A 262 29.54 3.25 15.90
C THR A 262 28.91 2.27 14.91
N GLN A 263 28.51 1.11 15.42
CA GLN A 263 27.89 0.03 14.63
C GLN A 263 26.38 0.03 14.83
N LEU A 264 25.64 0.16 13.73
CA LEU A 264 24.19 0.29 13.69
C LEU A 264 23.57 -0.79 12.82
N ARG A 265 22.42 -1.32 13.23
CA ARG A 265 21.56 -2.15 12.39
C ARG A 265 20.27 -1.40 12.13
N VAL A 266 19.88 -1.25 10.85
CA VAL A 266 18.56 -0.73 10.49
C VAL A 266 17.51 -1.74 10.92
N THR A 267 16.44 -1.25 11.55
CA THR A 267 15.37 -2.09 12.13
C THR A 267 14.01 -1.79 11.54
N ALA A 268 13.76 -0.54 11.17
CA ALA A 268 12.56 -0.15 10.46
C ALA A 268 12.77 1.18 9.71
N THR A 269 11.84 1.52 8.83
CA THR A 269 11.76 2.83 8.17
C THR A 269 10.33 3.13 7.73
N ASP A 270 10.01 4.41 7.59
CA ASP A 270 8.78 4.85 6.90
C ASP A 270 8.90 4.79 5.37
N GLY A 271 10.11 4.51 4.86
CA GLY A 271 10.44 4.47 3.44
C GLY A 271 10.68 5.83 2.79
N ASP A 272 10.73 6.93 3.58
CA ASP A 272 10.82 8.28 3.02
C ASP A 272 11.69 9.22 3.84
N SER A 273 11.53 9.27 5.17
CA SER A 273 12.07 10.36 5.98
C SER A 273 12.74 9.94 7.28
N ILE A 274 12.50 8.73 7.78
CA ILE A 274 13.04 8.27 9.06
C ILE A 274 13.62 6.86 8.94
N VAL A 275 14.81 6.69 9.51
CA VAL A 275 15.44 5.39 9.72
C VAL A 275 15.47 5.07 11.21
N TYR A 276 14.92 3.92 11.56
CA TYR A 276 15.00 3.34 12.90
C TYR A 276 16.16 2.37 12.95
N PHE A 277 16.99 2.47 13.98
CA PHE A 277 18.16 1.62 14.13
C PHE A 277 18.30 1.11 15.56
N ARG A 278 19.13 0.07 15.69
CA ARG A 278 19.64 -0.39 16.96
C ARG A 278 21.16 -0.44 16.91
N THR A 279 21.83 0.07 17.94
CA THR A 279 23.28 -0.03 18.09
C THR A 279 23.69 -1.46 18.48
N ARG A 280 25.00 -1.77 18.38
CA ARG A 280 25.53 -3.08 18.82
C ARG A 280 25.37 -3.36 20.32
N ASP A 281 25.28 -2.32 21.14
CA ASP A 281 24.95 -2.41 22.58
C ASP A 281 23.43 -2.37 22.85
N ASP A 282 22.62 -2.68 21.84
CA ASP A 282 21.16 -2.81 21.89
C ASP A 282 20.37 -1.54 22.26
N ARG A 283 20.97 -0.34 22.11
CA ARG A 283 20.26 0.93 22.26
C ARG A 283 19.50 1.25 20.97
N GLU A 284 18.26 1.67 21.10
CA GLU A 284 17.38 2.01 19.98
C GLU A 284 17.45 3.50 19.68
N GLY A 285 17.35 3.87 18.41
CA GLY A 285 17.32 5.26 18.01
C GLY A 285 16.74 5.45 16.62
N ILE A 286 16.62 6.72 16.25
CA ILE A 286 16.19 7.16 14.93
C ILE A 286 17.13 8.25 14.41
N PHE A 287 17.18 8.42 13.11
CA PHE A 287 17.66 9.67 12.52
C PHE A 287 16.87 10.00 11.25
N PRO A 288 16.65 11.31 11.00
CA PRO A 288 15.98 11.75 9.80
C PRO A 288 16.89 11.61 8.58
N VAL A 289 16.28 11.32 7.45
CA VAL A 289 16.91 11.26 6.13
C VAL A 289 16.14 12.09 5.13
N VAL A 290 16.79 12.46 4.03
CA VAL A 290 16.15 13.05 2.85
C VAL A 290 16.46 12.16 1.66
N VAL A 291 15.42 11.69 0.97
CA VAL A 291 15.54 10.89 -0.25
C VAL A 291 15.44 11.81 -1.47
N GLU A 292 16.55 12.02 -2.17
CA GLU A 292 16.60 12.71 -3.46
C GLU A 292 16.29 11.71 -4.59
N ARG A 293 15.00 11.60 -4.93
CA ARG A 293 14.47 10.57 -5.85
C ARG A 293 15.04 10.66 -7.27
N ASP A 294 15.38 11.85 -7.74
CA ASP A 294 15.96 12.05 -9.09
C ASP A 294 17.35 11.38 -9.24
N TYR A 295 18.04 11.11 -8.14
CA TYR A 295 19.42 10.61 -8.13
C TYR A 295 19.60 9.34 -7.29
N PHE A 296 18.52 8.73 -6.78
CA PHE A 296 18.57 7.60 -5.84
C PHE A 296 19.56 7.84 -4.70
N LYS A 297 19.55 9.05 -4.13
CA LYS A 297 20.53 9.47 -3.13
C LYS A 297 19.85 9.73 -1.80
N ILE A 298 20.43 9.20 -0.73
CA ILE A 298 19.96 9.44 0.63
C ILE A 298 20.92 10.42 1.32
N LEU A 299 20.38 11.48 1.92
CA LEU A 299 21.13 12.44 2.70
C LEU A 299 20.80 12.32 4.18
N ILE A 300 21.83 12.36 5.02
CA ILE A 300 21.73 12.46 6.48
C ILE A 300 22.26 13.84 6.86
N HIS A 301 21.39 14.72 7.35
CA HIS A 301 21.72 16.12 7.66
C HIS A 301 22.43 16.85 6.51
N GLY A 302 21.99 16.58 5.27
CA GLY A 302 22.56 17.18 4.05
C GLY A 302 23.87 16.55 3.55
N VAL A 303 24.37 15.52 4.23
CA VAL A 303 25.57 14.77 3.83
C VAL A 303 25.14 13.46 3.17
N PRO A 304 25.74 13.05 2.02
CA PRO A 304 25.42 11.78 1.39
C PRO A 304 25.62 10.60 2.35
N ALA A 305 24.69 9.65 2.36
CA ALA A 305 24.76 8.47 3.22
C ALA A 305 26.05 7.68 3.02
N GLU A 306 26.55 7.62 1.78
CA GLU A 306 27.81 6.96 1.39
C GLU A 306 29.04 7.61 2.03
N GLU A 307 28.94 8.88 2.47
CA GLU A 307 30.00 9.55 3.23
C GLU A 307 29.81 9.42 4.75
N CYS A 308 28.63 9.04 5.20
CA CYS A 308 28.28 8.87 6.61
C CYS A 308 28.62 7.47 7.13
N PHE A 309 28.72 6.48 6.26
CA PHE A 309 29.01 5.09 6.57
C PHE A 309 30.21 4.56 5.78
N GLU A 310 30.92 3.58 6.33
CA GLU A 310 32.07 2.95 5.67
C GLU A 310 31.66 2.16 4.43
N GLU A 311 30.50 1.50 4.48
CA GLU A 311 29.91 0.71 3.40
C GLU A 311 28.38 0.69 3.57
N LEU A 312 27.64 0.72 2.45
CA LEU A 312 26.18 0.55 2.41
C LEU A 312 25.83 -0.69 1.57
N PRO A 313 24.99 -1.61 2.07
CA PRO A 313 24.70 -2.88 1.40
C PRO A 313 23.59 -2.70 0.35
N TYR A 314 23.83 -1.93 -0.71
CA TYR A 314 22.88 -1.87 -1.84
C TYR A 314 23.00 -3.13 -2.69
N SER A 315 21.87 -3.74 -3.04
CA SER A 315 21.84 -4.85 -3.99
C SER A 315 22.03 -4.33 -5.42
N GLY A 316 22.93 -4.96 -6.18
CA GLY A 316 23.19 -4.68 -7.59
C GLY A 316 23.98 -5.80 -8.25
#